data_AF-A0A2V9C2Z0-F1
#
_entry.id   AF-A0A2V9C2Z0-F1
#
_cell.length_a   1.000
_cell.length_b   1.000
_cell.length_c   1.000
_cell.angle_alpha   90.00
_cell.angle_beta   90.00
_cell.angle_gamma   90.00
#
_symmetry.space_group_name_H-M   'P 1'
#
loop_
_entity.id
_entity.type
_entity.pdbx_description
1 polymer ?
#
loop_
_entity_poly.entity_id
_entity_poly.type
_entity_poly.pdbx_seq_one_letter_code
_entity_poly.pdbx_strand_id
1 'polypeptide(L)'
;MIGEQVATPLENWVEEAARLTKPDRVVYCDGSESEYRRMIDLLLRAGDTFQLNERTYPNCHLHRSSVNDVARTEHLTFICSPDKDDAGPTNNWMDPEAAKHKVGALFDGAMRGRTMYVVPYIMGPPGSPISKVGVEVTDSPYVVASMRIMSRMGQVALDRLGPSNEFVPGLHSLGDLDPLRRYIVHFTQERLIWSIGSGYGGNALLGKKCFALRIASVMARQQGWMAEHMLILGLESPGGKVTYMGAAFPSACGKTNLAMMVSALGGQGYRVWTVGDDIAWMRIADDGYLHAINPEAGFFGVAPGTGMLTNPNVMGALRKNTLFTNVAMTGNREPWWEGIGSDPPSGLTNWKGEIWDSSKGPAAHPNARYTVPAKQSPSISPQWEAPEGVPISAFIFGGRRARVAPLVYESFDWQHGVFVGATMASETTAAATGDVGVTRRDPMAMLPFCGYNMADYFGHWLQMGKKIPKPPRIFHVNWFRKGADGKFLWPGYGENVRVLKWILERVEGRGAAQETPIGYVPAKNGLTLDGLKVSGEALNELLRVNPADWENELEDSKQFLVKFGARLPREIREEHGKLAKRFEPLVTA
;
A
#
# COMPACT_ATOMS: atom_id res chain seq x y z
N MET A 1 20.21 -46.63 -17.23
CA MET A 1 18.91 -46.22 -16.69
C MET A 1 18.93 -44.72 -16.54
N ILE A 2 18.43 -44.01 -17.55
CA ILE A 2 18.24 -42.56 -17.49
C ILE A 2 16.92 -42.41 -16.74
N GLY A 3 16.97 -42.05 -15.46
CA GLY A 3 15.76 -41.81 -14.70
C GLY A 3 14.98 -40.68 -15.36
N GLU A 4 13.75 -40.94 -15.77
CA GLU A 4 12.83 -39.88 -16.19
C GLU A 4 12.75 -38.87 -15.05
N GLN A 5 13.30 -37.68 -15.28
CA GLN A 5 13.12 -36.57 -14.35
C GLN A 5 11.65 -36.20 -14.38
N VAL A 6 10.93 -36.51 -13.30
CA VAL A 6 9.53 -36.12 -13.11
C VAL A 6 9.49 -34.59 -13.05
N ALA A 7 8.68 -33.98 -13.92
CA ALA A 7 8.49 -32.53 -13.94
C ALA A 7 8.02 -32.01 -12.58
N THR A 8 8.65 -30.94 -12.11
CA THR A 8 8.30 -30.28 -10.85
C THR A 8 6.89 -29.68 -10.91
N PRO A 9 6.23 -29.43 -9.76
CA PRO A 9 4.93 -28.73 -9.73
C PRO A 9 4.94 -27.39 -10.47
N LEU A 10 6.06 -26.66 -10.38
CA LEU A 10 6.28 -25.41 -11.10
C LEU A 10 6.31 -25.63 -12.62
N GLU A 11 7.11 -26.57 -13.11
CA GLU A 11 7.22 -26.85 -14.55
C GLU A 11 5.87 -27.28 -15.14
N ASN A 12 5.11 -28.12 -14.43
CA ASN A 12 3.77 -28.54 -14.85
C ASN A 12 2.82 -27.33 -14.99
N TRP A 13 2.82 -26.42 -14.00
CA TRP A 13 1.98 -25.21 -14.06
C TRP A 13 2.43 -24.25 -15.17
N VAL A 14 3.74 -24.08 -15.38
CA VAL A 14 4.27 -23.26 -16.48
C VAL A 14 3.89 -23.85 -17.83
N GLU A 15 3.93 -25.17 -17.98
CA GLU A 15 3.51 -25.84 -19.22
C GLU A 15 2.01 -25.65 -19.48
N GLU A 16 1.16 -25.77 -18.44
CA GLU A 16 -0.27 -25.49 -18.54
C GLU A 16 -0.53 -24.04 -18.98
N ALA A 17 0.14 -23.08 -18.35
CA ALA A 17 0.05 -21.67 -18.71
C ALA A 17 0.50 -21.44 -20.17
N ALA A 18 1.61 -22.04 -20.60
CA ALA A 18 2.10 -21.94 -21.98
C ALA A 18 1.13 -22.57 -22.98
N ARG A 19 0.49 -23.70 -22.63
CA ARG A 19 -0.50 -24.37 -23.50
C ARG A 19 -1.73 -23.50 -23.72
N LEU A 20 -2.18 -22.81 -22.67
CA LEU A 20 -3.29 -21.85 -22.74
C LEU A 20 -2.89 -20.60 -23.54
N THR A 21 -1.78 -19.95 -23.19
CA THR A 21 -1.42 -18.64 -23.75
C THR A 21 -0.69 -18.68 -25.09
N LYS A 22 -0.14 -19.84 -25.47
CA LYS A 22 0.55 -20.14 -26.73
C LYS A 22 1.66 -19.13 -27.09
N PRO A 23 2.65 -18.91 -26.20
CA PRO A 23 3.78 -18.03 -26.49
C PRO A 23 4.75 -18.65 -27.51
N ASP A 24 5.53 -17.81 -28.19
CA ASP A 24 6.56 -18.28 -29.13
C ASP A 24 7.78 -18.84 -28.39
N ARG A 25 8.01 -18.36 -27.17
CA ARG A 25 9.12 -18.77 -26.31
C ARG A 25 8.75 -18.66 -24.85
N VAL A 26 9.26 -19.59 -24.05
CA VAL A 26 9.24 -19.53 -22.57
C VAL A 26 10.64 -19.20 -22.06
N VAL A 27 10.75 -18.24 -21.13
CA VAL A 27 12.02 -17.82 -20.53
C VAL A 27 11.88 -17.76 -19.02
N TYR A 28 12.68 -18.53 -18.29
CA TYR A 28 12.76 -18.43 -16.84
C TYR A 28 13.67 -17.27 -16.43
N CYS A 29 13.15 -16.38 -15.59
CA CYS A 29 13.87 -15.21 -15.13
C CYS A 29 14.83 -15.57 -13.99
N ASP A 30 16.09 -15.13 -14.13
CA ASP A 30 17.16 -15.41 -13.15
C ASP A 30 17.34 -14.29 -12.11
N GLY A 31 16.79 -13.10 -12.35
CA GLY A 31 16.90 -11.94 -11.45
C GLY A 31 18.20 -11.14 -11.59
N SER A 32 19.11 -11.57 -12.46
CA SER A 32 20.43 -10.97 -12.63
C SER A 32 20.38 -9.55 -13.19
N GLU A 33 21.46 -8.81 -12.96
CA GLU A 33 21.63 -7.50 -13.59
C GLU A 33 21.71 -7.59 -15.12
N SER A 34 22.27 -8.68 -15.64
CA SER A 34 22.33 -8.91 -17.09
C SER A 34 20.93 -9.07 -17.69
N GLU A 35 20.04 -9.79 -17.01
CA GLU A 35 18.66 -9.96 -17.39
C GLU A 35 17.89 -8.65 -17.34
N TYR A 36 18.05 -7.89 -16.27
CA TYR A 36 17.42 -6.57 -16.14
C TYR A 36 17.77 -5.66 -17.32
N ARG A 37 19.05 -5.58 -17.70
CA ARG A 37 19.49 -4.81 -18.87
C ARG A 37 18.85 -5.30 -20.17
N ARG A 38 18.76 -6.62 -20.38
CA ARG A 38 18.04 -7.18 -21.53
C ARG A 38 16.58 -6.74 -21.58
N MET A 39 15.89 -6.71 -20.43
CA MET A 39 14.50 -6.25 -20.35
C MET A 39 14.39 -4.76 -20.71
N ILE A 40 15.29 -3.93 -20.19
CA ILE A 40 15.36 -2.51 -20.54
C ILE A 40 15.65 -2.32 -22.04
N ASP A 41 16.58 -3.06 -22.63
CA ASP A 41 16.90 -2.98 -24.06
C ASP A 41 15.71 -3.37 -24.95
N LEU A 42 14.88 -4.33 -24.52
CA LEU A 42 13.64 -4.68 -25.21
C LEU A 42 12.63 -3.52 -25.14
N LEU A 43 12.49 -2.89 -23.97
CA LEU A 43 11.60 -1.75 -23.76
C LEU A 43 12.02 -0.51 -24.54
N LEU A 44 13.32 -0.22 -24.60
CA LEU A 44 13.88 0.87 -25.40
C LEU A 44 13.64 0.64 -26.90
N ARG A 45 13.83 -0.60 -27.38
CA ARG A 45 13.57 -0.97 -28.79
C ARG A 45 12.09 -0.89 -29.16
N ALA A 46 11.19 -1.17 -28.20
CA ALA A 46 9.75 -1.04 -28.41
C ALA A 46 9.31 0.43 -28.59
N GLY A 47 10.07 1.40 -28.06
CA GLY A 47 9.84 2.83 -28.27
C GLY A 47 8.98 3.52 -27.20
N ASP A 48 8.32 2.77 -26.33
CA ASP A 48 7.50 3.32 -25.23
C ASP A 48 8.30 3.60 -23.95
N THR A 49 9.60 3.30 -23.96
CA THR A 49 10.51 3.55 -22.86
C THR A 49 11.71 4.37 -23.33
N PHE A 50 12.11 5.34 -22.51
CA PHE A 50 13.14 6.31 -22.85
C PHE A 50 14.22 6.31 -21.78
N GLN A 51 15.49 6.31 -22.20
CA GLN A 51 16.60 6.53 -21.30
C GLN A 51 16.62 8.00 -20.85
N LEU A 52 16.76 8.19 -19.54
CA LEU A 52 16.91 9.52 -18.95
C LEU A 52 18.37 9.99 -19.01
N ASN A 53 18.62 11.23 -18.58
CA ASN A 53 19.96 11.81 -18.61
C ASN A 53 20.93 11.06 -17.70
N GLU A 54 21.90 10.34 -18.28
CA GLU A 54 22.87 9.53 -17.52
C GLU A 54 23.77 10.34 -16.57
N ARG A 55 23.90 11.66 -16.76
CA ARG A 55 24.69 12.50 -15.83
C ARG A 55 23.92 12.84 -14.56
N THR A 56 22.60 13.02 -14.66
CA THR A 56 21.76 13.48 -13.53
C THR A 56 20.84 12.39 -12.97
N TYR A 57 20.53 11.37 -13.76
CA TYR A 57 19.71 10.20 -13.45
C TYR A 57 20.31 8.91 -14.06
N PRO A 58 21.53 8.48 -13.67
CA PRO A 58 22.17 7.30 -14.23
C PRO A 58 21.33 6.03 -14.07
N ASN A 59 21.26 5.23 -15.14
CA ASN A 59 20.47 4.01 -15.21
C ASN A 59 18.98 4.20 -14.86
N CYS A 60 18.42 5.39 -15.14
CA CYS A 60 16.99 5.65 -14.99
C CYS A 60 16.29 5.68 -16.34
N HIS A 61 15.04 5.26 -16.32
CA HIS A 61 14.22 5.13 -17.52
C HIS A 61 12.83 5.69 -17.27
N LEU A 62 12.21 6.24 -18.33
CA LEU A 62 10.83 6.67 -18.35
C LEU A 62 10.02 5.76 -19.25
N HIS A 63 9.09 5.00 -18.68
CA HIS A 63 8.08 4.26 -19.42
C HIS A 63 6.79 5.08 -19.57
N ARG A 64 6.18 5.07 -20.75
CA ARG A 64 4.84 5.64 -20.98
C ARG A 64 3.88 4.49 -21.26
N SER A 65 2.86 4.34 -20.42
CA SER A 65 1.83 3.33 -20.61
C SER A 65 0.78 3.77 -21.64
N SER A 66 -0.04 2.83 -22.09
CA SER A 66 -1.25 3.16 -22.87
C SER A 66 -2.13 4.13 -22.10
N VAL A 67 -2.71 5.11 -22.80
CA VAL A 67 -3.59 6.13 -22.20
C VAL A 67 -4.84 5.54 -21.55
N ASN A 68 -5.24 4.33 -21.95
CA ASN A 68 -6.38 3.60 -21.38
C ASN A 68 -5.97 2.68 -20.21
N ASP A 69 -4.70 2.70 -19.80
CA ASP A 69 -4.13 1.83 -18.77
C ASP A 69 -3.16 2.59 -17.84
N VAL A 70 -3.73 3.41 -16.97
CA VAL A 70 -3.00 4.39 -16.14
C VAL A 70 -3.30 4.29 -14.64
N ALA A 71 -4.18 3.37 -14.24
CA ALA A 71 -4.63 3.20 -12.85
C ALA A 71 -5.18 1.79 -12.58
N ARG A 72 -5.42 1.51 -11.29
CA ARG A 72 -6.17 0.31 -10.87
C ARG A 72 -7.61 0.40 -11.37
N THR A 73 -8.17 -0.74 -11.77
CA THR A 73 -9.57 -0.82 -12.23
C THR A 73 -10.41 -1.60 -11.20
N GLU A 74 -10.83 -0.91 -10.12
CA GLU A 74 -11.51 -1.55 -8.99
C GLU A 74 -12.78 -2.30 -9.41
N HIS A 75 -13.56 -1.75 -10.34
CA HIS A 75 -14.78 -2.37 -10.89
C HIS A 75 -14.51 -3.61 -11.78
N LEU A 76 -13.26 -3.83 -12.20
CA LEU A 76 -12.82 -5.01 -12.97
C LEU A 76 -11.95 -5.95 -12.12
N THR A 77 -11.90 -5.72 -10.82
CA THR A 77 -11.15 -6.53 -9.85
C THR A 77 -12.13 -7.40 -9.07
N PHE A 78 -11.97 -8.73 -9.11
CA PHE A 78 -12.90 -9.69 -8.52
C PHE A 78 -12.23 -10.63 -7.51
N ILE A 79 -12.98 -10.98 -6.48
CA ILE A 79 -12.70 -12.09 -5.57
C ILE A 79 -13.58 -13.27 -5.98
N CYS A 80 -12.95 -14.38 -6.36
CA CYS A 80 -13.61 -15.61 -6.80
C CYS A 80 -13.54 -16.63 -5.67
N SER A 81 -14.56 -16.60 -4.80
CA SER A 81 -14.82 -17.60 -3.76
C SER A 81 -16.00 -18.49 -4.17
N PRO A 82 -16.07 -19.77 -3.75
CA PRO A 82 -17.23 -20.63 -4.04
C PRO A 82 -18.55 -19.98 -3.60
N ASP A 83 -18.59 -19.47 -2.37
CA ASP A 83 -19.74 -18.74 -1.84
C ASP A 83 -19.55 -17.23 -2.03
N LYS A 84 -20.56 -16.56 -2.59
CA LYS A 84 -20.56 -15.10 -2.78
C LYS A 84 -20.38 -14.34 -1.47
N ASP A 85 -20.97 -14.85 -0.39
CA ASP A 85 -20.92 -14.20 0.92
C ASP A 85 -19.52 -14.22 1.52
N ASP A 86 -18.64 -15.12 1.09
CA ASP A 86 -17.24 -15.14 1.54
C ASP A 86 -16.38 -14.04 0.91
N ALA A 87 -16.76 -13.51 -0.25
CA ALA A 87 -16.21 -12.24 -0.73
C ALA A 87 -16.81 -11.05 0.01
N GLY A 88 -18.10 -11.13 0.35
CA GLY A 88 -18.82 -10.13 1.14
C GLY A 88 -19.23 -8.87 0.36
N PRO A 89 -19.91 -7.93 1.03
CA PRO A 89 -20.58 -6.80 0.37
C PRO A 89 -19.63 -5.71 -0.14
N THR A 90 -18.33 -5.79 0.18
CA THR A 90 -17.31 -4.80 -0.19
C THR A 90 -16.49 -5.20 -1.41
N ASN A 91 -16.56 -6.46 -1.83
CA ASN A 91 -15.80 -6.99 -2.96
C ASN A 91 -16.73 -7.22 -4.16
N ASN A 92 -16.21 -7.00 -5.38
CA ASN A 92 -16.85 -7.58 -6.54
C ASN A 92 -16.61 -9.09 -6.51
N TRP A 93 -17.67 -9.86 -6.69
CA TRP A 93 -17.60 -11.31 -6.72
C TRP A 93 -17.91 -11.84 -8.11
N MET A 94 -17.19 -12.89 -8.50
CA MET A 94 -17.48 -13.68 -9.69
C MET A 94 -17.39 -15.15 -9.30
N ASP A 95 -18.35 -15.96 -9.75
CA ASP A 95 -18.27 -17.41 -9.56
C ASP A 95 -16.94 -17.96 -10.14
N PRO A 96 -16.20 -18.81 -9.41
CA PRO A 96 -14.90 -19.31 -9.86
C PRO A 96 -14.94 -20.02 -11.22
N GLU A 97 -15.94 -20.85 -11.47
CA GLU A 97 -16.05 -21.58 -12.74
C GLU A 97 -16.44 -20.64 -13.88
N ALA A 98 -17.37 -19.71 -13.62
CA ALA A 98 -17.70 -18.65 -14.57
C ALA A 98 -16.49 -17.77 -14.91
N ALA A 99 -15.64 -17.45 -13.92
CA ALA A 99 -14.41 -16.70 -14.10
C ALA A 99 -13.40 -17.49 -14.94
N LYS A 100 -13.19 -18.79 -14.66
CA LYS A 100 -12.33 -19.67 -15.45
C LYS A 100 -12.78 -19.77 -16.89
N HIS A 101 -14.07 -19.93 -17.14
CA HIS A 101 -14.62 -19.96 -18.50
C HIS A 101 -14.48 -18.61 -19.22
N LYS A 102 -14.96 -17.52 -18.60
CA LYS A 102 -15.02 -16.19 -19.23
C LYS A 102 -13.63 -15.56 -19.41
N VAL A 103 -12.83 -15.55 -18.35
CA VAL A 103 -11.51 -14.92 -18.36
C VAL A 103 -10.47 -15.84 -18.98
N GLY A 104 -10.58 -17.17 -18.77
CA GLY A 104 -9.69 -18.15 -19.41
C GLY A 104 -9.76 -18.11 -20.93
N ALA A 105 -10.96 -17.88 -21.50
CA ALA A 105 -11.12 -17.68 -22.94
C ALA A 105 -10.35 -16.47 -23.49
N LEU A 106 -10.11 -15.44 -22.66
CA LEU A 106 -9.29 -14.28 -23.07
C LEU A 106 -7.80 -14.60 -23.10
N PHE A 107 -7.35 -15.59 -22.32
CA PHE A 107 -5.96 -16.04 -22.32
C PHE A 107 -5.62 -16.98 -23.48
N ASP A 108 -6.61 -17.60 -24.14
CA ASP A 108 -6.35 -18.55 -25.22
C ASP A 108 -5.57 -17.88 -26.38
N GLY A 109 -4.29 -18.23 -26.50
CA GLY A 109 -3.41 -17.62 -27.49
C GLY A 109 -3.04 -16.15 -27.27
N ALA A 110 -3.27 -15.60 -26.07
CA ALA A 110 -3.01 -14.18 -25.76
C ALA A 110 -1.53 -13.78 -25.90
N MET A 111 -0.60 -14.74 -25.85
CA MET A 111 0.85 -14.49 -25.94
C MET A 111 1.46 -14.89 -27.29
N ARG A 112 0.66 -15.21 -28.31
CA ARG A 112 1.19 -15.49 -29.66
C ARG A 112 2.06 -14.34 -30.17
N GLY A 113 3.22 -14.66 -30.74
CA GLY A 113 4.18 -13.63 -31.17
C GLY A 113 4.99 -13.00 -30.04
N ARG A 114 4.81 -13.45 -28.79
CA ARG A 114 5.46 -12.88 -27.59
C ARG A 114 6.22 -13.95 -26.82
N THR A 115 7.13 -13.49 -25.97
CA THR A 115 7.82 -14.34 -24.99
C THR A 115 7.01 -14.39 -23.70
N MET A 116 6.78 -15.57 -23.17
CA MET A 116 6.29 -15.77 -21.80
C MET A 116 7.50 -15.82 -20.85
N TYR A 117 7.60 -14.84 -19.97
CA TYR A 117 8.59 -14.79 -18.89
C TYR A 117 8.01 -15.47 -17.65
N VAL A 118 8.74 -16.42 -17.09
CA VAL A 118 8.44 -17.04 -15.79
C VAL A 118 9.23 -16.28 -14.74
N VAL A 119 8.54 -15.57 -13.87
CA VAL A 119 9.07 -14.62 -12.89
C VAL A 119 8.88 -15.19 -11.49
N PRO A 120 9.80 -16.03 -10.98
CA PRO A 120 9.76 -16.49 -9.60
C PRO A 120 10.20 -15.36 -8.66
N TYR A 121 9.51 -15.16 -7.54
CA TYR A 121 9.85 -14.13 -6.57
C TYR A 121 9.49 -14.51 -5.13
N ILE A 122 10.19 -13.89 -4.17
CA ILE A 122 9.85 -13.96 -2.74
C ILE A 122 9.23 -12.62 -2.32
N MET A 123 8.08 -12.72 -1.65
CA MET A 123 7.50 -11.63 -0.87
C MET A 123 8.04 -11.74 0.57
N GLY A 124 8.87 -10.78 0.96
CA GLY A 124 9.55 -10.71 2.25
C GLY A 124 11.04 -11.07 2.21
N PRO A 125 11.77 -10.87 3.33
CA PRO A 125 13.18 -11.27 3.42
C PRO A 125 13.32 -12.79 3.20
N PRO A 126 14.30 -13.28 2.41
CA PRO A 126 14.39 -14.71 2.07
C PRO A 126 14.42 -15.68 3.25
N GLY A 127 15.03 -15.27 4.37
CA GLY A 127 15.11 -16.08 5.59
C GLY A 127 13.90 -16.00 6.52
N SER A 128 12.90 -15.15 6.23
CA SER A 128 11.77 -14.95 7.12
C SER A 128 10.82 -16.16 7.09
N PRO A 129 10.29 -16.61 8.25
CA PRO A 129 9.34 -17.73 8.31
C PRO A 129 7.98 -17.40 7.68
N ILE A 130 7.64 -16.11 7.55
CA ILE A 130 6.37 -15.67 6.94
C ILE A 130 6.52 -15.21 5.50
N SER A 131 7.73 -15.19 4.96
CA SER A 131 7.95 -14.95 3.53
C SER A 131 7.30 -16.04 2.70
N LYS A 132 6.74 -15.65 1.55
CA LYS A 132 6.04 -16.57 0.64
C LYS A 132 6.60 -16.44 -0.77
N VAL A 133 6.67 -17.57 -1.47
CA VAL A 133 7.05 -17.61 -2.88
C VAL A 133 5.82 -17.37 -3.75
N GLY A 134 5.97 -16.55 -4.77
CA GLY A 134 5.03 -16.44 -5.88
C GLY A 134 5.76 -16.71 -7.19
N VAL A 135 5.02 -17.15 -8.20
CA VAL A 135 5.53 -17.22 -9.56
C VAL A 135 4.53 -16.54 -10.48
N GLU A 136 4.98 -15.50 -11.15
CA GLU A 136 4.19 -14.78 -12.15
C GLU A 136 4.66 -15.17 -13.55
N VAL A 137 3.75 -15.59 -14.43
CA VAL A 137 4.04 -15.69 -15.86
C VAL A 137 3.47 -14.46 -16.57
N THR A 138 4.28 -13.82 -17.41
CA THR A 138 3.93 -12.55 -18.04
C THR A 138 4.53 -12.42 -19.44
N ASP A 139 3.85 -11.71 -20.34
CA ASP A 139 4.37 -11.36 -21.67
C ASP A 139 4.96 -9.94 -21.74
N SER A 140 5.14 -9.27 -20.59
CA SER A 140 5.58 -7.88 -20.51
C SER A 140 6.98 -7.74 -19.89
N PRO A 141 8.00 -7.31 -20.67
CA PRO A 141 9.33 -6.99 -20.13
C PRO A 141 9.31 -5.88 -19.06
N TYR A 142 8.35 -4.95 -19.13
CA TYR A 142 8.16 -3.89 -18.12
C TYR A 142 7.77 -4.48 -16.77
N VAL A 143 6.90 -5.49 -16.77
CA VAL A 143 6.48 -6.20 -15.56
C VAL A 143 7.67 -6.94 -14.96
N VAL A 144 8.47 -7.65 -15.76
CA VAL A 144 9.70 -8.32 -15.30
C VAL A 144 10.67 -7.32 -14.66
N ALA A 145 10.96 -6.20 -15.35
CA ALA A 145 11.86 -5.17 -14.85
C ALA A 145 11.36 -4.53 -13.53
N SER A 146 10.05 -4.30 -13.43
CA SER A 146 9.43 -3.74 -12.22
C SER A 146 9.40 -4.75 -11.06
N MET A 147 9.06 -6.01 -11.32
CA MET A 147 9.05 -7.08 -10.32
C MET A 147 10.45 -7.34 -9.77
N ARG A 148 11.50 -7.20 -10.58
CA ARG A 148 12.89 -7.25 -10.09
C ARG A 148 13.19 -6.17 -9.05
N ILE A 149 12.62 -4.97 -9.20
CA ILE A 149 12.81 -3.88 -8.23
C ILE A 149 11.92 -4.09 -7.01
N MET A 150 10.68 -4.55 -7.21
CA MET A 150 9.64 -4.62 -6.18
C MET A 150 9.68 -5.89 -5.32
N SER A 151 10.41 -6.93 -5.73
CA SER A 151 10.48 -8.23 -5.05
C SER A 151 11.90 -8.79 -5.03
N ARG A 152 12.11 -9.89 -4.29
CA ARG A 152 13.34 -10.68 -4.41
C ARG A 152 13.14 -11.73 -5.50
N MET A 153 13.43 -11.34 -6.74
CA MET A 153 13.13 -12.09 -7.96
C MET A 153 14.28 -13.03 -8.37
N GLY A 154 13.94 -14.15 -9.01
CA GLY A 154 14.87 -15.00 -9.75
C GLY A 154 15.36 -16.22 -8.98
N GLN A 155 16.66 -16.53 -9.10
CA GLN A 155 17.24 -17.77 -8.55
C GLN A 155 16.99 -17.92 -7.04
N VAL A 156 17.05 -16.83 -6.28
CA VAL A 156 16.78 -16.85 -4.83
C VAL A 156 15.38 -17.41 -4.50
N ALA A 157 14.38 -17.14 -5.34
CA ALA A 157 13.03 -17.64 -5.17
C ALA A 157 12.90 -19.11 -5.58
N LEU A 158 13.60 -19.52 -6.65
CA LEU A 158 13.66 -20.92 -7.08
C LEU A 158 14.35 -21.79 -6.03
N ASP A 159 15.46 -21.32 -5.47
CA ASP A 159 16.19 -22.01 -4.40
C ASP A 159 15.32 -22.16 -3.14
N ARG A 160 14.54 -21.12 -2.82
CA ARG A 160 13.59 -21.15 -1.69
C ARG A 160 12.43 -22.10 -1.93
N LEU A 161 11.93 -22.19 -3.16
CA LEU A 161 10.83 -23.07 -3.54
C LEU A 161 11.26 -24.54 -3.55
N GLY A 162 12.44 -24.83 -4.13
CA GLY A 162 12.91 -26.19 -4.36
C GLY A 162 11.87 -27.03 -5.13
N PRO A 163 11.63 -28.29 -4.77
CA PRO A 163 10.63 -29.15 -5.41
C PRO A 163 9.18 -28.92 -4.91
N SER A 164 8.96 -27.93 -4.03
CA SER A 164 7.67 -27.70 -3.39
C SER A 164 6.61 -27.19 -4.36
N ASN A 165 5.33 -27.46 -4.04
CA ASN A 165 4.17 -26.86 -4.70
C ASN A 165 3.64 -25.62 -3.94
N GLU A 166 4.32 -25.17 -2.88
CA GLU A 166 3.88 -24.05 -2.03
C GLU A 166 4.27 -22.67 -2.61
N PHE A 167 3.76 -22.35 -3.80
CA PHE A 167 3.84 -21.01 -4.38
C PHE A 167 2.46 -20.47 -4.74
N VAL A 168 2.36 -19.15 -4.87
CA VAL A 168 1.18 -18.45 -5.39
C VAL A 168 1.32 -18.29 -6.91
N PRO A 169 0.58 -19.04 -7.74
CA PRO A 169 0.59 -18.87 -9.18
C PRO A 169 -0.08 -17.57 -9.61
N GLY A 170 0.57 -16.85 -10.52
CA GLY A 170 0.07 -15.63 -11.15
C GLY A 170 0.15 -15.70 -12.66
N LEU A 171 -0.98 -15.65 -13.38
CA LEU A 171 -1.02 -15.60 -14.84
C LEU A 171 -1.35 -14.17 -15.28
N HIS A 172 -0.41 -13.53 -15.97
CA HIS A 172 -0.55 -12.18 -16.49
C HIS A 172 -0.37 -12.14 -18.01
N SER A 173 -1.20 -11.38 -18.72
CA SER A 173 -0.94 -11.01 -20.12
C SER A 173 -1.43 -9.59 -20.41
N LEU A 174 -0.68 -8.84 -21.21
CA LEU A 174 -1.15 -7.56 -21.74
C LEU A 174 -2.41 -7.73 -22.61
N GLY A 175 -2.60 -8.90 -23.23
CA GLY A 175 -3.61 -9.12 -24.26
C GLY A 175 -3.49 -8.04 -25.34
N ASP A 176 -4.61 -7.36 -25.60
CA ASP A 176 -4.70 -6.21 -26.49
C ASP A 176 -4.98 -4.88 -25.77
N LEU A 177 -4.89 -4.86 -24.44
CA LEU A 177 -5.12 -3.69 -23.59
C LEU A 177 -6.52 -3.05 -23.72
N ASP A 178 -7.48 -3.75 -24.33
CA ASP A 178 -8.87 -3.31 -24.44
C ASP A 178 -9.52 -3.25 -23.04
N PRO A 179 -9.96 -2.07 -22.56
CA PRO A 179 -10.58 -1.94 -21.24
C PRO A 179 -11.81 -2.83 -21.04
N LEU A 180 -12.53 -3.19 -22.11
CA LEU A 180 -13.72 -4.05 -22.03
C LEU A 180 -13.36 -5.53 -21.81
N ARG A 181 -12.11 -5.90 -22.07
CA ARG A 181 -11.56 -7.25 -21.88
C ARG A 181 -10.46 -7.27 -20.82
N ARG A 182 -10.46 -6.28 -19.92
CA ARG A 182 -9.57 -6.22 -18.76
C ARG A 182 -10.21 -6.89 -17.55
N TYR A 183 -9.47 -7.78 -16.90
CA TYR A 183 -9.90 -8.47 -15.68
C TYR A 183 -8.72 -8.70 -14.75
N ILE A 184 -8.96 -8.54 -13.44
CA ILE A 184 -8.04 -8.93 -12.39
C ILE A 184 -8.82 -9.81 -11.41
N VAL A 185 -8.60 -11.12 -11.44
CA VAL A 185 -9.39 -12.10 -10.68
C VAL A 185 -8.51 -12.88 -9.71
N HIS A 186 -9.04 -13.12 -8.50
CA HIS A 186 -8.33 -13.79 -7.41
C HIS A 186 -9.13 -15.02 -6.97
N PHE A 187 -8.59 -16.21 -7.22
CA PHE A 187 -9.19 -17.47 -6.79
C PHE A 187 -8.64 -17.82 -5.40
N THR A 188 -9.40 -17.50 -4.36
CA THR A 188 -8.88 -17.48 -2.99
C THR A 188 -8.58 -18.87 -2.42
N GLN A 189 -9.33 -19.89 -2.83
CA GLN A 189 -9.10 -21.29 -2.46
C GLN A 189 -7.85 -21.87 -3.12
N GLU A 190 -7.64 -21.55 -4.40
CA GLU A 190 -6.50 -22.02 -5.20
C GLU A 190 -5.23 -21.20 -4.99
N ARG A 191 -5.35 -20.05 -4.31
CA ARG A 191 -4.28 -19.03 -4.19
C ARG A 191 -3.74 -18.63 -5.56
N LEU A 192 -4.63 -18.52 -6.55
CA LEU A 192 -4.32 -18.23 -7.94
C LEU A 192 -4.76 -16.81 -8.30
N ILE A 193 -3.94 -16.12 -9.07
CA ILE A 193 -4.20 -14.76 -9.55
C ILE A 193 -4.15 -14.77 -11.06
N TRP A 194 -5.21 -14.28 -11.72
CA TRP A 194 -5.17 -14.01 -13.16
C TRP A 194 -5.37 -12.52 -13.42
N SER A 195 -4.59 -11.97 -14.36
CA SER A 195 -4.71 -10.60 -14.81
C SER A 195 -4.52 -10.50 -16.32
N ILE A 196 -5.46 -9.89 -17.02
CA ILE A 196 -5.39 -9.69 -18.47
C ILE A 196 -5.83 -8.29 -18.87
N GLY A 197 -5.21 -7.73 -19.91
CA GLY A 197 -5.63 -6.46 -20.50
C GLY A 197 -5.09 -5.21 -19.81
N SER A 198 -4.05 -5.33 -18.97
CA SER A 198 -3.41 -4.21 -18.28
C SER A 198 -1.95 -4.52 -17.98
N GLY A 199 -1.03 -3.62 -18.33
CA GLY A 199 0.38 -3.63 -17.92
C GLY A 199 0.68 -2.68 -16.75
N TYR A 200 -0.31 -1.95 -16.25
CA TYR A 200 -0.12 -0.92 -15.25
C TYR A 200 -0.05 -1.45 -13.82
N GLY A 201 1.09 -1.20 -13.15
CA GLY A 201 1.22 -1.16 -11.69
C GLY A 201 0.48 -2.26 -10.94
N GLY A 202 -0.49 -1.90 -10.09
CA GLY A 202 -1.20 -2.86 -9.24
C GLY A 202 -2.10 -3.88 -9.96
N ASN A 203 -2.32 -3.75 -11.27
CA ASN A 203 -3.02 -4.77 -12.07
C ASN A 203 -2.04 -5.81 -12.62
N ALA A 204 -0.78 -5.42 -12.85
CA ALA A 204 0.22 -6.24 -13.53
C ALA A 204 1.33 -6.77 -12.60
N LEU A 205 1.72 -6.01 -11.56
CA LEU A 205 2.69 -6.45 -10.56
C LEU A 205 1.98 -7.35 -9.55
N LEU A 206 1.78 -8.63 -9.88
CA LEU A 206 0.87 -9.51 -9.14
C LEU A 206 1.35 -9.77 -7.71
N GLY A 207 2.67 -9.72 -7.47
CA GLY A 207 3.24 -9.80 -6.12
C GLY A 207 2.78 -8.67 -5.18
N LYS A 208 2.43 -7.49 -5.70
CA LYS A 208 2.10 -6.29 -4.89
C LYS A 208 0.72 -6.36 -4.26
N LYS A 209 -0.34 -5.91 -4.96
CA LYS A 209 -1.67 -5.78 -4.36
C LYS A 209 -2.45 -7.10 -4.41
N CYS A 210 -2.31 -7.85 -5.49
CA CYS A 210 -3.04 -9.10 -5.72
C CYS A 210 -2.58 -10.19 -4.75
N PHE A 211 -1.27 -10.43 -4.68
CA PHE A 211 -0.71 -11.37 -3.73
C PHE A 211 -0.61 -10.75 -2.34
N ALA A 212 0.23 -9.73 -2.13
CA ALA A 212 0.64 -9.35 -0.79
C ALA A 212 -0.43 -8.68 0.09
N LEU A 213 -1.62 -8.38 -0.46
CA LEU A 213 -2.80 -8.02 0.33
C LEU A 213 -3.96 -8.98 0.11
N ARG A 214 -4.47 -9.19 -1.11
CA ARG A 214 -5.72 -9.97 -1.29
C ARG A 214 -5.54 -11.44 -0.95
N ILE A 215 -4.69 -12.16 -1.67
CA ILE A 215 -4.42 -13.58 -1.39
C ILE A 215 -3.76 -13.73 -0.01
N ALA A 216 -2.82 -12.85 0.33
CA ALA A 216 -2.15 -12.85 1.62
C ALA A 216 -3.12 -12.68 2.80
N SER A 217 -4.15 -11.84 2.71
CA SER A 217 -5.13 -11.65 3.79
C SER A 217 -5.94 -12.92 4.06
N VAL A 218 -6.26 -13.70 3.02
CA VAL A 218 -6.92 -15.01 3.15
C VAL A 218 -5.98 -16.00 3.84
N MET A 219 -4.72 -16.08 3.37
CA MET A 219 -3.70 -16.94 3.98
C MET A 219 -3.46 -16.55 5.45
N ALA A 220 -3.39 -15.25 5.74
CA ALA A 220 -3.16 -14.68 7.05
C ALA A 220 -4.25 -15.09 8.04
N ARG A 221 -5.51 -14.97 7.64
CA ARG A 221 -6.65 -15.46 8.43
C ARG A 221 -6.54 -16.97 8.72
N GLN A 222 -6.27 -17.77 7.70
CA GLN A 222 -6.20 -19.24 7.84
C GLN A 222 -5.03 -19.69 8.74
N GLN A 223 -3.92 -18.95 8.72
CA GLN A 223 -2.67 -19.33 9.37
C GLN A 223 -2.39 -18.55 10.67
N GLY A 224 -3.26 -17.61 11.06
CA GLY A 224 -3.13 -16.87 12.32
C GLY A 224 -2.08 -15.74 12.31
N TRP A 225 -1.85 -15.11 11.16
CA TRP A 225 -1.02 -13.91 11.01
C TRP A 225 -1.82 -12.76 10.36
N MET A 226 -1.21 -11.62 10.02
CA MET A 226 -1.91 -10.45 9.47
C MET A 226 -1.21 -9.90 8.22
N ALA A 227 -1.98 -9.59 7.18
CA ALA A 227 -1.49 -8.95 5.95
C ALA A 227 -2.23 -7.62 5.77
N GLU A 228 -1.51 -6.51 5.94
CA GLU A 228 -2.14 -5.21 6.13
C GLU A 228 -1.56 -4.15 5.19
N HIS A 229 -2.41 -3.22 4.75
CA HIS A 229 -2.02 -2.06 3.94
C HIS A 229 -1.40 -0.96 4.82
N MET A 230 -0.28 -1.30 5.44
CA MET A 230 0.43 -0.46 6.40
C MET A 230 1.86 -0.17 5.94
N LEU A 231 2.28 1.08 6.14
CA LEU A 231 3.71 1.37 6.23
C LEU A 231 4.28 0.79 7.53
N ILE A 232 5.59 0.61 7.58
CA ILE A 232 6.35 0.29 8.79
C ILE A 232 7.49 1.31 8.91
N LEU A 233 7.51 2.05 10.03
CA LEU A 233 8.58 2.99 10.35
C LEU A 233 9.15 2.70 11.74
N GLY A 234 10.41 3.10 11.96
CA GLY A 234 11.05 3.15 13.27
C GLY A 234 11.30 4.60 13.67
N LEU A 235 10.81 5.02 14.84
CA LEU A 235 11.16 6.31 15.43
C LEU A 235 12.35 6.12 16.38
N GLU A 236 13.49 6.66 16.01
CA GLU A 236 14.67 6.78 16.87
C GLU A 236 14.53 8.01 17.77
N SER A 237 14.68 7.78 19.06
CA SER A 237 14.72 8.81 20.10
C SER A 237 16.17 9.27 20.36
N PRO A 238 16.40 10.39 21.08
CA PRO A 238 17.74 10.96 21.26
C PRO A 238 18.76 10.03 21.96
N GLY A 239 18.29 9.00 22.66
CA GLY A 239 19.15 7.97 23.26
C GLY A 239 19.49 6.80 22.31
N GLY A 240 19.14 6.88 21.02
CA GLY A 240 19.37 5.84 20.01
C GLY A 240 18.37 4.67 20.03
N LYS A 241 17.43 4.66 20.99
CA LYS A 241 16.37 3.63 21.04
C LYS A 241 15.39 3.86 19.88
N VAL A 242 15.18 2.82 19.08
CA VAL A 242 14.22 2.79 17.97
C VAL A 242 12.94 2.06 18.40
N THR A 243 11.79 2.70 18.19
CA THR A 243 10.47 2.09 18.42
C THR A 243 9.71 2.01 17.11
N TYR A 244 9.24 0.82 16.73
CA TYR A 244 8.58 0.59 15.45
C TYR A 244 7.06 0.72 15.52
N MET A 245 6.47 1.27 14.46
CA MET A 245 5.04 1.56 14.35
C MET A 245 4.54 1.17 12.96
N GLY A 246 3.33 0.63 12.90
CA GLY A 246 2.59 0.40 11.65
C GLY A 246 1.55 1.50 11.43
N ALA A 247 1.37 1.98 10.21
CA ALA A 247 0.32 2.96 9.92
C ALA A 247 -0.46 2.66 8.64
N ALA A 248 -1.79 2.59 8.75
CA ALA A 248 -2.72 2.33 7.67
C ALA A 248 -3.45 3.62 7.29
N PHE A 249 -3.07 4.18 6.14
CA PHE A 249 -3.79 5.28 5.49
C PHE A 249 -4.23 4.86 4.08
N PRO A 250 -5.40 5.31 3.60
CA PRO A 250 -5.82 5.11 2.22
C PRO A 250 -4.77 5.58 1.20
N SER A 251 -4.90 5.12 -0.05
CA SER A 251 -4.02 5.58 -1.12
C SER A 251 -4.01 7.12 -1.22
N ALA A 252 -2.83 7.70 -1.48
CA ALA A 252 -2.61 9.15 -1.54
C ALA A 252 -2.90 9.94 -0.24
N CYS A 253 -2.97 9.27 0.93
CA CYS A 253 -3.14 9.91 2.24
C CYS A 253 -1.86 10.00 3.08
N GLY A 254 -0.67 9.92 2.45
CA GLY A 254 0.61 10.28 3.08
C GLY A 254 1.44 9.13 3.66
N LYS A 255 1.17 7.86 3.32
CA LYS A 255 1.99 6.73 3.80
C LYS A 255 3.48 6.89 3.49
N THR A 256 3.83 7.04 2.21
CA THR A 256 5.23 7.21 1.79
C THR A 256 5.90 8.44 2.43
N ASN A 257 5.17 9.55 2.57
CA ASN A 257 5.69 10.74 3.27
C ASN A 257 5.98 10.47 4.74
N LEU A 258 5.13 9.72 5.45
CA LEU A 258 5.35 9.41 6.86
C LEU A 258 6.46 8.35 7.03
N ALA A 259 6.47 7.30 6.21
CA ALA A 259 7.44 6.21 6.27
C ALA A 259 8.88 6.67 6.00
N MET A 260 9.04 7.71 5.17
CA MET A 260 10.33 8.26 4.72
C MET A 260 10.51 9.71 5.18
N MET A 261 9.82 10.11 6.24
CA MET A 261 9.82 11.49 6.75
C MET A 261 11.24 11.92 7.19
N VAL A 262 11.61 13.16 6.90
CA VAL A 262 12.71 13.84 7.60
C VAL A 262 12.13 14.59 8.79
N SER A 263 12.62 14.25 9.99
CA SER A 263 12.13 14.79 11.26
C SER A 263 12.43 16.28 11.41
N ALA A 264 11.39 17.08 11.67
CA ALA A 264 11.56 18.48 12.08
C ALA A 264 12.21 18.62 13.47
N LEU A 265 12.23 17.54 14.26
CA LEU A 265 12.90 17.45 15.55
C LEU A 265 14.29 16.77 15.43
N GLY A 266 14.88 16.72 14.23
CA GLY A 266 16.19 16.13 13.99
C GLY A 266 17.30 16.76 14.84
N GLY A 267 17.27 18.08 15.03
CA GLY A 267 18.20 18.79 15.92
C GLY A 267 18.05 18.43 17.40
N GLN A 268 16.94 17.81 17.80
CA GLN A 268 16.72 17.28 19.15
C GLN A 268 17.09 15.78 19.26
N GLY A 269 17.57 15.15 18.18
CA GLY A 269 17.95 13.73 18.16
C GLY A 269 16.83 12.77 17.75
N TYR A 270 15.68 13.25 17.24
CA TYR A 270 14.63 12.37 16.71
C TYR A 270 14.85 12.08 15.23
N ARG A 271 14.91 10.81 14.86
CA ARG A 271 15.09 10.35 13.47
C ARG A 271 14.05 9.30 13.10
N VAL A 272 13.66 9.25 11.82
CA VAL A 272 12.76 8.22 11.29
C VAL A 272 13.53 7.28 10.37
N TRP A 273 13.30 5.98 10.56
CA TRP A 273 13.80 4.88 9.75
C TRP A 273 12.66 4.22 8.99
N THR A 274 12.88 3.92 7.72
CA THR A 274 11.91 3.29 6.81
C THR A 274 12.13 1.79 6.78
N VAL A 275 11.11 0.99 7.07
CA VAL A 275 11.12 -0.47 6.83
C VAL A 275 10.29 -0.81 5.59
N GLY A 276 9.12 -0.20 5.45
CA GLY A 276 8.26 -0.31 4.27
C GLY A 276 7.24 0.83 4.22
N ASP A 277 6.69 1.15 3.05
CA ASP A 277 5.79 2.30 2.89
C ASP A 277 4.34 1.94 2.53
N ASP A 278 4.04 0.66 2.31
CA ASP A 278 2.75 0.27 1.73
C ASP A 278 2.16 -1.03 2.30
N ILE A 279 2.96 -2.08 2.55
CA ILE A 279 2.46 -3.38 3.01
C ILE A 279 3.24 -3.86 4.24
N ALA A 280 2.52 -4.43 5.20
CA ALA A 280 3.08 -5.10 6.38
C ALA A 280 2.52 -6.51 6.52
N TRP A 281 3.39 -7.50 6.67
CA TRP A 281 3.02 -8.85 7.10
C TRP A 281 3.48 -9.06 8.53
N MET A 282 2.56 -9.49 9.39
CA MET A 282 2.78 -9.46 10.83
C MET A 282 2.40 -10.78 11.49
N ARG A 283 3.26 -11.27 12.38
CA ARG A 283 3.01 -12.49 13.17
C ARG A 283 3.33 -12.27 14.63
N ILE A 284 2.75 -13.09 15.49
CA ILE A 284 3.15 -13.16 16.90
C ILE A 284 4.52 -13.84 16.95
N ALA A 285 5.50 -13.16 17.54
CA ALA A 285 6.85 -13.70 17.76
C ALA A 285 6.97 -14.32 19.15
N ASP A 286 8.08 -15.03 19.37
CA ASP A 286 8.32 -15.80 20.60
C ASP A 286 8.48 -14.90 21.84
N ASP A 287 8.82 -13.63 21.65
CA ASP A 287 8.90 -12.63 22.72
C ASP A 287 7.54 -12.01 23.13
N GLY A 288 6.46 -12.46 22.46
CA GLY A 288 5.08 -12.05 22.69
C GLY A 288 4.67 -10.75 21.99
N TYR A 289 5.56 -10.09 21.25
CA TYR A 289 5.21 -8.95 20.41
C TYR A 289 4.71 -9.39 19.04
N LEU A 290 3.98 -8.50 18.38
CA LEU A 290 3.65 -8.66 16.97
C LEU A 290 4.82 -8.12 16.13
N HIS A 291 5.52 -9.00 15.41
CA HIS A 291 6.63 -8.63 14.53
C HIS A 291 6.17 -8.43 13.10
N ALA A 292 6.65 -7.38 12.45
CA ALA A 292 6.32 -7.03 11.08
C ALA A 292 7.51 -7.14 10.13
N ILE A 293 7.27 -7.69 8.93
CA ILE A 293 8.16 -7.56 7.79
C ILE A 293 7.48 -6.71 6.70
N ASN A 294 8.30 -6.01 5.90
CA ASN A 294 7.87 -5.49 4.62
C ASN A 294 8.05 -6.59 3.56
N PRO A 295 6.97 -7.07 2.90
CA PRO A 295 7.10 -8.07 1.86
C PRO A 295 7.78 -7.52 0.58
N GLU A 296 7.79 -6.21 0.37
CA GLU A 296 8.32 -5.57 -0.85
C GLU A 296 9.83 -5.30 -0.76
N ALA A 297 10.49 -5.24 -1.92
CA ALA A 297 11.93 -4.92 -2.07
C ALA A 297 12.19 -3.51 -2.64
N GLY A 298 11.12 -2.81 -3.03
CA GLY A 298 11.16 -1.50 -3.68
C GLY A 298 9.98 -0.64 -3.30
N PHE A 299 10.01 0.61 -3.75
CA PHE A 299 8.91 1.57 -3.58
C PHE A 299 8.25 1.84 -4.93
N PHE A 300 6.93 1.67 -4.99
CA PHE A 300 6.08 2.01 -6.14
C PHE A 300 5.21 3.23 -5.82
N GLY A 301 5.87 4.36 -5.58
CA GLY A 301 5.22 5.56 -5.04
C GLY A 301 4.63 6.47 -6.12
N VAL A 302 3.68 7.32 -5.71
CA VAL A 302 3.10 8.36 -6.57
C VAL A 302 4.12 9.48 -6.75
N ALA A 303 4.39 9.87 -8.00
CA ALA A 303 5.34 10.94 -8.30
C ALA A 303 4.76 12.34 -8.02
N PRO A 304 3.61 12.77 -8.58
CA PRO A 304 3.04 14.09 -8.32
C PRO A 304 2.93 14.44 -6.82
N GLY A 305 3.33 15.66 -6.46
CA GLY A 305 3.40 16.16 -5.09
C GLY A 305 4.66 15.76 -4.30
N THR A 306 5.48 14.84 -4.83
CA THR A 306 6.77 14.49 -4.23
C THR A 306 7.82 15.54 -4.63
N GLY A 307 8.47 16.19 -3.65
CA GLY A 307 9.53 17.16 -3.90
C GLY A 307 10.44 17.32 -2.70
N MET A 308 11.45 18.19 -2.79
CA MET A 308 12.43 18.37 -1.71
C MET A 308 11.81 18.87 -0.40
N LEU A 309 10.71 19.62 -0.47
CA LEU A 309 9.98 20.12 0.71
C LEU A 309 9.08 19.04 1.34
N THR A 310 8.58 18.10 0.55
CA THR A 310 7.57 17.13 1.01
C THR A 310 8.15 15.77 1.34
N ASN A 311 9.20 15.33 0.62
CA ASN A 311 9.89 14.06 0.85
C ASN A 311 11.31 14.04 0.25
N PRO A 312 12.31 14.65 0.91
CA PRO A 312 13.69 14.69 0.42
C PRO A 312 14.35 13.30 0.36
N ASN A 313 13.95 12.35 1.22
CA ASN A 313 14.48 10.97 1.19
C ASN A 313 14.06 10.25 -0.10
N VAL A 314 12.81 10.41 -0.54
CA VAL A 314 12.38 9.91 -1.85
C VAL A 314 13.18 10.58 -2.96
N MET A 315 13.27 11.92 -2.97
CA MET A 315 14.02 12.63 -4.02
C MET A 315 15.50 12.18 -4.10
N GLY A 316 16.12 11.87 -2.97
CA GLY A 316 17.47 11.28 -2.92
C GLY A 316 17.53 9.87 -3.53
N ALA A 317 16.53 9.02 -3.24
CA ALA A 317 16.46 7.65 -3.75
C ALA A 317 16.27 7.58 -5.28
N LEU A 318 15.53 8.53 -5.86
CA LEU A 318 15.14 8.54 -7.28
C LEU A 318 16.26 8.89 -8.26
N ARG A 319 17.45 9.28 -7.76
CA ARG A 319 18.56 9.78 -8.58
C ARG A 319 19.27 8.73 -9.43
N LYS A 320 19.00 7.44 -9.23
CA LYS A 320 19.61 6.36 -10.02
C LYS A 320 18.76 5.10 -10.00
N ASN A 321 18.97 4.21 -10.97
CA ASN A 321 18.34 2.87 -11.02
C ASN A 321 16.81 2.91 -10.81
N THR A 322 16.15 3.93 -11.34
CA THR A 322 14.72 4.18 -11.12
C THR A 322 13.96 4.06 -12.43
N LEU A 323 12.84 3.33 -12.39
CA LEU A 323 11.91 3.25 -13.50
C LEU A 323 10.72 4.16 -13.21
N PHE A 324 10.63 5.28 -13.93
CA PHE A 324 9.50 6.19 -13.88
C PHE A 324 8.40 5.73 -14.84
N THR A 325 7.14 6.03 -14.52
CA THR A 325 6.00 5.71 -15.37
C THR A 325 5.04 6.88 -15.42
N ASN A 326 4.77 7.36 -16.64
CA ASN A 326 3.84 8.46 -16.94
C ASN A 326 4.16 9.81 -16.26
N VAL A 327 5.41 10.08 -15.93
CA VAL A 327 5.86 11.44 -15.61
C VAL A 327 6.13 12.22 -16.89
N ALA A 328 6.26 13.54 -16.78
CA ALA A 328 6.74 14.35 -17.89
C ALA A 328 8.26 14.26 -18.03
N MET A 329 8.78 14.70 -19.17
CA MET A 329 10.20 14.73 -19.47
C MET A 329 10.63 16.11 -19.96
N THR A 330 11.70 16.66 -19.39
CA THR A 330 12.29 17.94 -19.82
C THR A 330 13.10 17.77 -21.11
N GLY A 331 13.44 18.88 -21.77
CA GLY A 331 14.35 18.87 -22.94
C GLY A 331 15.74 18.27 -22.66
N ASN A 332 16.17 18.29 -21.39
CA ASN A 332 17.42 17.66 -20.94
C ASN A 332 17.27 16.18 -20.57
N ARG A 333 16.12 15.56 -20.87
CA ARG A 333 15.75 14.17 -20.52
C ARG A 333 15.75 13.90 -19.00
N GLU A 334 15.24 14.84 -18.23
CA GLU A 334 15.02 14.67 -16.80
C GLU A 334 13.52 14.48 -16.52
N PRO A 335 13.14 13.67 -15.51
CA PRO A 335 11.74 13.50 -15.15
C PRO A 335 11.21 14.77 -14.47
N TRP A 336 9.94 15.09 -14.72
CA TRP A 336 9.26 16.23 -14.12
C TRP A 336 7.80 15.88 -13.81
N TRP A 337 7.25 16.49 -12.75
CA TRP A 337 5.85 16.38 -12.37
C TRP A 337 5.41 17.57 -11.52
N GLU A 338 4.09 17.75 -11.41
CA GLU A 338 3.48 18.78 -10.58
C GLU A 338 3.91 18.63 -9.12
N GLY A 339 4.47 19.70 -8.54
CA GLY A 339 4.91 19.70 -7.14
C GLY A 339 6.32 19.14 -6.91
N ILE A 340 7.11 18.89 -7.96
CA ILE A 340 8.52 18.46 -7.83
C ILE A 340 9.42 19.49 -7.12
N GLY A 341 9.03 20.77 -7.14
CA GLY A 341 9.74 21.88 -6.50
C GLY A 341 10.28 22.94 -7.45
N SER A 342 9.96 22.87 -8.74
CA SER A 342 10.25 23.91 -9.73
C SER A 342 9.03 24.17 -10.60
N ASP A 343 8.98 25.36 -11.19
CA ASP A 343 8.03 25.67 -12.26
C ASP A 343 8.30 24.77 -13.49
N PRO A 344 7.29 24.53 -14.35
CA PRO A 344 7.47 23.73 -15.54
C PRO A 344 8.47 24.40 -16.50
N PRO A 345 9.58 23.73 -16.86
CA PRO A 345 10.53 24.29 -17.83
C PRO A 345 9.94 24.35 -19.24
N SER A 346 10.51 25.20 -20.09
CA SER A 346 10.13 25.25 -21.51
C SER A 346 10.48 23.95 -22.25
N GLY A 347 9.69 23.60 -23.26
CA GLY A 347 9.93 22.41 -24.09
C GLY A 347 9.68 21.07 -23.38
N LEU A 348 8.82 21.07 -22.36
CA LEU A 348 8.43 19.85 -21.65
C LEU A 348 7.62 18.92 -22.56
N THR A 349 7.86 17.61 -22.46
CA THR A 349 7.03 16.59 -23.09
C THR A 349 6.18 15.92 -22.02
N ASN A 350 4.86 15.91 -22.17
CA ASN A 350 3.95 15.31 -21.20
C ASN A 350 4.04 13.77 -21.17
N TRP A 351 3.29 13.18 -20.25
CA TRP A 351 3.20 11.73 -20.07
C TRP A 351 2.65 10.97 -21.28
N LYS A 352 1.92 11.64 -22.19
CA LYS A 352 1.41 11.09 -23.46
C LYS A 352 2.42 11.17 -24.61
N GLY A 353 3.56 11.84 -24.41
CA GLY A 353 4.56 12.04 -25.46
C GLY A 353 4.38 13.30 -26.30
N GLU A 354 3.50 14.22 -25.90
CA GLU A 354 3.21 15.45 -26.63
C GLU A 354 3.99 16.62 -26.04
N ILE A 355 4.39 17.61 -26.88
CA ILE A 355 4.90 18.88 -26.38
C ILE A 355 3.82 19.56 -25.53
N TRP A 356 4.20 19.96 -24.32
CA TRP A 356 3.28 20.43 -23.30
C TRP A 356 3.30 21.94 -23.13
N ASP A 357 2.13 22.49 -22.90
CA ASP A 357 1.89 23.81 -22.33
C ASP A 357 0.74 23.70 -21.32
N SER A 358 0.57 24.71 -20.47
CA SER A 358 -0.39 24.67 -19.35
C SER A 358 -1.85 24.55 -19.77
N SER A 359 -2.21 24.82 -21.03
CA SER A 359 -3.58 24.64 -21.53
C SER A 359 -3.98 23.17 -21.68
N LYS A 360 -3.01 22.25 -21.71
CA LYS A 360 -3.22 20.81 -21.93
C LYS A 360 -3.47 20.01 -20.65
N GLY A 361 -3.66 20.69 -19.51
CA GLY A 361 -3.83 20.07 -18.20
C GLY A 361 -2.50 19.59 -17.61
N PRO A 362 -2.52 18.63 -16.66
CA PRO A 362 -1.30 18.14 -16.01
C PRO A 362 -0.30 17.53 -17.00
N ALA A 363 0.97 17.84 -16.81
CA ALA A 363 2.06 17.33 -17.62
C ALA A 363 2.46 15.89 -17.24
N ALA A 364 2.46 15.56 -15.94
CA ALA A 364 2.51 14.18 -15.49
C ALA A 364 1.09 13.65 -15.27
N HIS A 365 0.89 12.34 -15.45
CA HIS A 365 -0.39 11.75 -15.07
C HIS A 365 -0.57 11.88 -13.53
N PRO A 366 -1.77 12.21 -13.00
CA PRO A 366 -1.97 12.33 -11.55
C PRO A 366 -1.61 11.08 -10.74
N ASN A 367 -1.67 9.91 -11.38
CA ASN A 367 -1.25 8.63 -10.82
C ASN A 367 0.07 8.10 -11.43
N ALA A 368 0.92 9.01 -11.93
CA ALA A 368 2.27 8.68 -12.37
C ALA A 368 3.10 8.13 -11.21
N ARG A 369 4.06 7.25 -11.52
CA ARG A 369 4.78 6.44 -10.54
C ARG A 369 6.28 6.53 -10.72
N TYR A 370 6.98 6.30 -9.61
CA TYR A 370 8.35 5.84 -9.64
C TYR A 370 8.42 4.42 -9.06
N THR A 371 9.32 3.63 -9.62
CA THR A 371 9.69 2.30 -9.11
C THR A 371 11.17 2.32 -8.79
N VAL A 372 11.52 2.26 -7.50
CA VAL A 372 12.90 2.44 -7.03
C VAL A 372 13.27 1.37 -6.00
N PRO A 373 14.50 0.81 -6.01
CA PRO A 373 14.91 -0.17 -5.01
C PRO A 373 14.92 0.44 -3.60
N ALA A 374 14.35 -0.26 -2.61
CA ALA A 374 14.16 0.30 -1.27
C ALA A 374 15.48 0.66 -0.59
N LYS A 375 16.52 -0.14 -0.82
CA LYS A 375 17.90 0.07 -0.34
C LYS A 375 18.53 1.40 -0.77
N GLN A 376 17.96 2.12 -1.75
CA GLN A 376 18.46 3.44 -2.16
C GLN A 376 17.93 4.57 -1.29
N SER A 377 16.93 4.32 -0.44
CA SER A 377 16.43 5.35 0.46
C SER A 377 17.49 5.74 1.50
N PRO A 378 17.80 7.03 1.65
CA PRO A 378 18.69 7.50 2.70
C PRO A 378 18.19 7.19 4.13
N SER A 379 16.89 6.94 4.29
CA SER A 379 16.25 6.60 5.55
C SER A 379 16.01 5.11 5.74
N ILE A 380 16.48 4.23 4.85
CA ILE A 380 16.23 2.78 4.98
C ILE A 380 16.77 2.27 6.33
N SER A 381 15.93 1.56 7.09
CA SER A 381 16.31 0.96 8.37
C SER A 381 17.34 -0.14 8.14
N PRO A 382 18.37 -0.30 9.00
CA PRO A 382 19.22 -1.48 8.94
C PRO A 382 18.45 -2.80 9.18
N GLN A 383 17.26 -2.73 9.79
CA GLN A 383 16.41 -3.88 10.09
C GLN A 383 15.37 -4.19 9.00
N TRP A 384 15.40 -3.50 7.86
CA TRP A 384 14.35 -3.65 6.84
C TRP A 384 14.29 -5.04 6.18
N GLU A 385 15.39 -5.80 6.21
CA GLU A 385 15.46 -7.19 5.74
C GLU A 385 15.65 -8.21 6.87
N ALA A 386 15.41 -7.81 8.13
CA ALA A 386 15.50 -8.72 9.27
C ALA A 386 14.50 -9.90 9.10
N PRO A 387 14.94 -11.16 9.04
CA PRO A 387 14.06 -12.32 8.87
C PRO A 387 12.95 -12.42 9.92
N GLU A 388 13.26 -12.07 11.16
CA GLU A 388 12.35 -12.08 12.29
C GLU A 388 11.32 -10.95 12.25
N GLY A 389 11.56 -9.90 11.46
CA GLY A 389 10.77 -8.66 11.45
C GLY A 389 10.97 -7.79 12.68
N VAL A 390 10.38 -6.60 12.67
CA VAL A 390 10.52 -5.61 13.75
C VAL A 390 9.30 -5.61 14.68
N PRO A 391 9.47 -5.47 16.01
CA PRO A 391 8.37 -5.49 16.97
C PRO A 391 7.52 -4.21 16.86
N ILE A 392 6.24 -4.35 16.56
CA ILE A 392 5.31 -3.22 16.44
C ILE A 392 4.77 -2.83 17.81
N SER A 393 5.00 -1.56 18.18
CA SER A 393 4.55 -0.99 19.45
C SER A 393 3.26 -0.17 19.34
N ALA A 394 2.96 0.34 18.14
CA ALA A 394 1.75 1.11 17.87
C ALA A 394 1.21 0.89 16.46
N PHE A 395 -0.11 0.90 16.33
CA PHE A 395 -0.82 1.06 15.07
C PHE A 395 -1.41 2.44 14.96
N ILE A 396 -1.35 3.02 13.76
CA ILE A 396 -1.85 4.35 13.46
C ILE A 396 -2.81 4.26 12.28
N PHE A 397 -4.09 4.42 12.54
CA PHE A 397 -5.10 4.63 11.50
C PHE A 397 -5.22 6.10 11.15
N GLY A 398 -5.68 6.43 9.95
CA GLY A 398 -5.92 7.81 9.58
C GLY A 398 -6.41 7.97 8.15
N GLY A 399 -7.07 9.09 7.90
CA GLY A 399 -7.61 9.43 6.60
C GLY A 399 -7.66 10.94 6.41
N ARG A 400 -7.95 11.38 5.19
CA ARG A 400 -8.16 12.81 4.90
C ARG A 400 -9.52 13.23 5.43
N ARG A 401 -9.55 14.05 6.48
CA ARG A 401 -10.78 14.61 7.05
C ARG A 401 -10.62 16.12 7.28
N ALA A 402 -11.34 16.95 6.56
CA ALA A 402 -11.31 18.39 6.77
C ALA A 402 -11.92 18.80 8.13
N ARG A 403 -12.84 18.00 8.67
CA ARG A 403 -13.60 18.22 9.91
C ARG A 403 -13.73 16.92 10.73
N VAL A 404 -14.33 17.02 11.92
CA VAL A 404 -14.67 15.91 12.84
C VAL A 404 -13.47 15.30 13.57
N ALA A 405 -12.53 14.67 12.84
CA ALA A 405 -11.43 13.93 13.45
C ALA A 405 -10.33 14.87 13.98
N PRO A 406 -9.89 14.75 15.24
CA PRO A 406 -8.79 15.55 15.77
C PRO A 406 -7.44 15.08 15.23
N LEU A 407 -6.39 15.88 15.47
CA LEU A 407 -5.03 15.63 14.98
C LEU A 407 -4.52 14.23 15.34
N VAL A 408 -4.73 13.80 16.58
CA VAL A 408 -4.38 12.46 17.06
C VAL A 408 -5.24 12.09 18.27
N TYR A 409 -5.61 10.81 18.38
CA TYR A 409 -6.14 10.21 19.60
C TYR A 409 -5.73 8.74 19.74
N GLU A 410 -5.64 8.25 20.98
CA GLU A 410 -5.42 6.84 21.34
C GLU A 410 -6.78 6.17 21.63
N SER A 411 -7.00 4.96 21.12
CA SER A 411 -8.18 4.16 21.46
C SER A 411 -8.13 3.66 22.90
N PHE A 412 -9.28 3.47 23.54
CA PHE A 412 -9.36 2.94 24.93
C PHE A 412 -8.71 1.58 25.12
N ASP A 413 -8.90 0.67 24.17
CA ASP A 413 -8.36 -0.68 24.19
C ASP A 413 -8.30 -1.25 22.76
N TRP A 414 -7.89 -2.51 22.63
CA TRP A 414 -7.81 -3.18 21.34
C TRP A 414 -9.15 -3.26 20.61
N GLN A 415 -10.24 -3.64 21.29
CA GLN A 415 -11.55 -3.79 20.68
C GLN A 415 -12.04 -2.45 20.13
N HIS A 416 -11.92 -1.38 20.93
CA HIS A 416 -12.20 -0.02 20.48
C HIS A 416 -11.30 0.41 19.33
N GLY A 417 -10.01 0.04 19.35
CA GLY A 417 -9.08 0.31 18.25
C GLY A 417 -9.44 -0.41 16.95
N VAL A 418 -9.93 -1.66 17.02
CA VAL A 418 -10.47 -2.37 15.84
C VAL A 418 -11.71 -1.66 15.31
N PHE A 419 -12.60 -1.20 16.18
CA PHE A 419 -13.75 -0.39 15.78
C PHE A 419 -13.32 0.91 15.08
N VAL A 420 -12.35 1.64 15.65
CA VAL A 420 -11.77 2.86 15.05
C VAL A 420 -11.23 2.59 13.65
N GLY A 421 -10.50 1.49 13.46
CA GLY A 421 -10.04 1.06 12.13
C GLY A 421 -11.19 0.69 11.19
N ALA A 422 -12.21 -0.04 11.69
CA ALA A 422 -13.35 -0.52 10.90
C ALA A 422 -14.24 0.62 10.40
N THR A 423 -14.32 1.72 11.15
CA THR A 423 -15.10 2.90 10.77
C THR A 423 -14.24 3.99 10.14
N MET A 424 -12.98 3.73 9.82
CA MET A 424 -12.10 4.74 9.24
C MET A 424 -12.71 5.33 7.95
N ALA A 425 -12.66 6.65 7.84
CA ALA A 425 -13.19 7.40 6.72
C ALA A 425 -12.14 8.36 6.16
N SER A 426 -12.19 8.58 4.84
CA SER A 426 -11.33 9.52 4.14
C SER A 426 -12.10 10.16 2.99
N GLU A 427 -11.85 11.44 2.78
CA GLU A 427 -12.27 12.14 1.56
C GLU A 427 -11.60 11.50 0.34
N THR A 428 -12.36 11.31 -0.73
CA THR A 428 -11.87 10.82 -2.03
C THR A 428 -10.82 11.77 -2.60
N THR A 429 -9.76 11.17 -3.15
CA THR A 429 -8.69 11.88 -3.86
C THR A 429 -8.76 11.57 -5.35
N ALA A 430 -8.01 12.32 -6.17
CA ALA A 430 -7.90 12.06 -7.62
C ALA A 430 -7.32 10.68 -7.99
N ALA A 431 -6.82 9.90 -7.01
CA ALA A 431 -6.26 8.57 -7.24
C ALA A 431 -7.33 7.45 -7.30
N ALA A 432 -8.58 7.75 -6.96
CA ALA A 432 -9.71 6.83 -7.09
C ALA A 432 -10.66 7.33 -8.20
N THR A 433 -11.29 6.43 -8.94
CA THR A 433 -12.34 6.79 -9.90
C THR A 433 -13.60 7.24 -9.15
N GLY A 434 -13.96 8.53 -9.23
CA GLY A 434 -15.15 9.12 -8.59
C GLY A 434 -15.03 10.62 -8.31
N ASP A 435 -16.08 11.22 -7.73
CA ASP A 435 -16.10 12.64 -7.33
C ASP A 435 -15.08 12.92 -6.22
N VAL A 436 -14.35 14.04 -6.30
CA VAL A 436 -13.30 14.44 -5.33
C VAL A 436 -13.94 15.14 -4.12
N GLY A 437 -13.49 14.81 -2.91
CA GLY A 437 -13.94 15.46 -1.67
C GLY A 437 -15.16 14.81 -1.01
N VAL A 438 -15.67 13.69 -1.54
CA VAL A 438 -16.74 12.90 -0.92
C VAL A 438 -16.13 12.02 0.17
N THR A 439 -16.70 12.04 1.38
CA THR A 439 -16.24 11.14 2.45
C THR A 439 -16.64 9.71 2.13
N ARG A 440 -15.66 8.80 2.05
CA ARG A 440 -15.85 7.36 1.85
C ARG A 440 -15.27 6.61 3.05
N ARG A 441 -15.98 5.57 3.52
CA ARG A 441 -15.45 4.62 4.49
C ARG A 441 -14.38 3.75 3.81
N ASP A 442 -13.22 3.63 4.43
CA ASP A 442 -12.12 2.78 3.98
C ASP A 442 -11.55 2.03 5.19
N PRO A 443 -12.28 1.03 5.71
CA PRO A 443 -11.89 0.26 6.90
C PRO A 443 -10.44 -0.24 6.80
N MET A 444 -9.63 0.09 7.80
CA MET A 444 -8.20 -0.27 7.89
C MET A 444 -7.36 0.08 6.64
N ALA A 445 -7.84 0.98 5.78
CA ALA A 445 -7.29 1.26 4.45
C ALA A 445 -7.26 0.02 3.53
N MET A 446 -8.07 -0.99 3.84
CA MET A 446 -8.08 -2.30 3.20
C MET A 446 -9.27 -2.49 2.26
N LEU A 447 -10.15 -1.50 2.08
CA LEU A 447 -11.39 -1.66 1.31
C LEU A 447 -11.20 -2.26 -0.09
N PRO A 448 -10.22 -1.82 -0.91
CA PRO A 448 -10.01 -2.41 -2.23
C PRO A 448 -9.06 -3.63 -2.23
N PHE A 449 -8.65 -4.11 -1.06
CA PHE A 449 -7.56 -5.08 -0.89
C PHE A 449 -7.87 -6.27 0.01
N CYS A 450 -8.97 -6.27 0.77
CA CYS A 450 -9.36 -7.42 1.58
C CYS A 450 -9.84 -8.56 0.67
N GLY A 451 -9.16 -9.71 0.73
CA GLY A 451 -9.45 -10.84 -0.15
C GLY A 451 -10.68 -11.67 0.23
N TYR A 452 -11.44 -11.26 1.25
CA TYR A 452 -12.61 -11.97 1.77
C TYR A 452 -13.56 -10.99 2.46
N ASN A 453 -14.63 -11.50 3.06
CA ASN A 453 -15.65 -10.70 3.72
C ASN A 453 -15.06 -9.86 4.87
N MET A 454 -15.20 -8.54 4.78
CA MET A 454 -14.62 -7.64 5.77
C MET A 454 -15.17 -7.81 7.19
N ALA A 455 -16.38 -8.35 7.36
CA ALA A 455 -16.89 -8.68 8.69
C ALA A 455 -16.04 -9.74 9.39
N ASP A 456 -15.64 -10.77 8.64
CA ASP A 456 -14.71 -11.80 9.14
C ASP A 456 -13.31 -11.23 9.36
N TYR A 457 -12.89 -10.25 8.56
CA TYR A 457 -11.61 -9.58 8.72
C TYR A 457 -11.56 -8.77 10.02
N PHE A 458 -12.64 -8.06 10.37
CA PHE A 458 -12.76 -7.44 11.69
C PHE A 458 -12.77 -8.48 12.81
N GLY A 459 -13.47 -9.60 12.60
CA GLY A 459 -13.44 -10.75 13.50
C GLY A 459 -12.03 -11.28 13.72
N HIS A 460 -11.23 -11.40 12.66
CA HIS A 460 -9.83 -11.83 12.72
C HIS A 460 -8.98 -10.86 13.54
N TRP A 461 -9.11 -9.55 13.32
CA TRP A 461 -8.44 -8.53 14.13
C TRP A 461 -8.78 -8.63 15.62
N LEU A 462 -10.06 -8.83 15.97
CA LEU A 462 -10.49 -9.04 17.36
C LEU A 462 -9.89 -10.31 17.97
N GLN A 463 -9.80 -11.39 17.20
CA GLN A 463 -9.19 -12.65 17.66
C GLN A 463 -7.67 -12.53 17.82
N MET A 464 -6.99 -11.79 16.94
CA MET A 464 -5.57 -11.51 17.08
C MET A 464 -5.27 -10.76 18.38
N GLY A 465 -6.07 -9.74 18.73
CA GLY A 465 -5.92 -9.02 20.00
C GLY A 465 -6.00 -9.91 21.24
N LYS A 466 -6.83 -10.95 21.21
CA LYS A 466 -6.94 -11.94 22.28
C LYS A 466 -5.72 -12.88 22.37
N LYS A 467 -4.98 -13.04 21.27
CA LYS A 467 -3.83 -13.95 21.15
C LYS A 467 -2.49 -13.28 21.39
N ILE A 468 -2.35 -11.98 21.08
CA ILE A 468 -1.08 -11.27 21.19
C ILE A 468 -0.82 -10.94 22.68
N PRO A 469 0.24 -11.48 23.31
CA PRO A 469 0.53 -11.19 24.72
C PRO A 469 0.85 -9.72 25.00
N LYS A 470 1.52 -9.05 24.06
CA LYS A 470 1.90 -7.63 24.15
C LYS A 470 1.34 -6.88 22.93
N PRO A 471 0.02 -6.61 22.88
CA PRO A 471 -0.59 -5.99 21.72
C PRO A 471 -0.11 -4.54 21.55
N PRO A 472 0.14 -4.08 20.30
CA PRO A 472 0.44 -2.67 20.07
C PRO A 472 -0.76 -1.80 20.44
N ARG A 473 -0.47 -0.58 20.90
CA ARG A 473 -1.51 0.43 21.16
C ARG A 473 -2.05 0.97 19.83
N ILE A 474 -3.34 1.30 19.77
CA ILE A 474 -3.98 1.78 18.54
C ILE A 474 -4.27 3.28 18.65
N PHE A 475 -3.90 4.01 17.61
CA PHE A 475 -4.08 5.44 17.48
C PHE A 475 -4.81 5.75 16.18
N HIS A 476 -5.42 6.92 16.13
CA HIS A 476 -5.93 7.49 14.90
C HIS A 476 -5.42 8.93 14.75
N VAL A 477 -5.03 9.31 13.53
CA VAL A 477 -4.50 10.64 13.20
C VAL A 477 -5.30 11.29 12.07
N ASN A 478 -5.27 12.63 12.04
CA ASN A 478 -5.79 13.42 10.94
C ASN A 478 -4.89 14.62 10.66
N TRP A 479 -4.09 14.53 9.60
CA TRP A 479 -3.20 15.62 9.15
C TRP A 479 -3.94 16.75 8.43
N PHE A 480 -5.21 16.54 8.09
CA PHE A 480 -5.89 17.28 7.04
C PHE A 480 -7.02 18.17 7.56
N ARG A 481 -7.13 18.33 8.89
CA ARG A 481 -8.14 19.22 9.49
C ARG A 481 -7.93 20.66 9.01
N LYS A 482 -9.02 21.30 8.62
CA LYS A 482 -9.04 22.68 8.12
C LYS A 482 -9.73 23.62 9.10
N GLY A 483 -9.26 24.86 9.14
CA GLY A 483 -9.89 25.95 9.87
C GLY A 483 -11.12 26.49 9.13
N ALA A 484 -11.80 27.46 9.76
CA ALA A 484 -12.92 28.17 9.15
C ALA A 484 -12.55 28.91 7.85
N ASP A 485 -11.27 29.27 7.69
CA ASP A 485 -10.70 29.89 6.49
C ASP A 485 -10.36 28.89 5.37
N GLY A 486 -10.63 27.60 5.57
CA GLY A 486 -10.36 26.53 4.62
C GLY A 486 -8.89 26.10 4.51
N LYS A 487 -7.99 26.66 5.33
CA LYS A 487 -6.57 26.29 5.36
C LYS A 487 -6.32 25.15 6.33
N PHE A 488 -5.27 24.36 6.06
CA PHE A 488 -4.85 23.31 6.97
C PHE A 488 -4.35 23.90 8.29
N LEU A 489 -4.85 23.38 9.41
CA LEU A 489 -4.43 23.81 10.74
C LEU A 489 -3.08 23.21 11.14
N TRP A 490 -2.74 22.05 10.59
CA TRP A 490 -1.49 21.35 10.85
C TRP A 490 -0.57 21.41 9.62
N PRO A 491 0.73 21.76 9.77
CA PRO A 491 1.65 21.87 8.64
C PRO A 491 2.02 20.53 7.99
N GLY A 492 1.88 19.41 8.71
CA GLY A 492 2.13 18.08 8.16
C GLY A 492 3.62 17.77 7.92
N TYR A 493 3.88 16.85 6.99
CA TYR A 493 5.23 16.44 6.57
C TYR A 493 6.17 16.19 7.77
N GLY A 494 7.36 16.80 7.79
CA GLY A 494 8.35 16.63 8.86
C GLY A 494 7.85 16.97 10.26
N GLU A 495 6.83 17.80 10.39
CA GLU A 495 6.25 18.18 11.69
C GLU A 495 5.40 17.06 12.30
N ASN A 496 4.95 16.08 11.49
CA ASN A 496 4.23 14.90 12.00
C ASN A 496 5.06 14.10 13.02
N VAL A 497 6.39 14.27 13.06
CA VAL A 497 7.24 13.69 14.10
C VAL A 497 6.83 14.10 15.52
N ARG A 498 6.22 15.28 15.69
CA ARG A 498 5.72 15.75 17.00
C ARG A 498 4.55 14.88 17.50
N VAL A 499 3.72 14.42 16.59
CA VAL A 499 2.64 13.48 16.88
C VAL A 499 3.19 12.06 17.11
N LEU A 500 4.17 11.62 16.30
CA LEU A 500 4.84 10.33 16.54
C LEU A 500 5.58 10.31 17.88
N LYS A 501 6.18 11.44 18.29
CA LYS A 501 6.78 11.60 19.62
C LYS A 501 5.74 11.43 20.72
N TRP A 502 4.57 12.07 20.60
CA TRP A 502 3.50 11.88 21.58
C TRP A 502 3.02 10.42 21.64
N ILE A 503 2.87 9.75 20.48
CA ILE A 503 2.55 8.32 20.39
C ILE A 503 3.61 7.47 21.11
N LEU A 504 4.89 7.73 20.88
CA LEU A 504 5.99 7.08 21.59
C LEU A 504 5.89 7.28 23.11
N GLU A 505 5.59 8.50 23.54
CA GLU A 505 5.44 8.82 24.97
C GLU A 505 4.23 8.11 25.59
N ARG A 506 3.13 7.95 24.85
CA ARG A 506 1.97 7.14 25.28
C ARG A 506 2.32 5.66 25.40
N VAL A 507 3.02 5.10 24.42
CA VAL A 507 3.55 3.72 24.45
C VAL A 507 4.45 3.50 25.68
N GLU A 508 5.29 4.48 26.02
CA GLU A 508 6.20 4.44 27.17
C GLU A 508 5.52 4.78 28.52
N GLY A 509 4.21 5.06 28.53
CA GLY A 509 3.45 5.35 29.75
C GLY A 509 3.69 6.73 30.35
N ARG A 510 4.33 7.66 29.62
CA ARG A 510 4.69 9.01 30.08
C ARG A 510 4.03 10.15 29.30
N GLY A 511 3.27 9.84 28.25
CA GLY A 511 2.58 10.85 27.44
C GLY A 511 1.34 11.41 28.13
N ALA A 512 1.26 12.73 28.28
CA ALA A 512 0.09 13.39 28.87
C ALA A 512 -1.11 13.37 27.90
N ALA A 513 -2.27 12.94 28.40
CA ALA A 513 -3.49 12.82 27.61
C ALA A 513 -4.73 13.21 28.41
N GLN A 514 -5.78 13.62 27.70
CA GLN A 514 -7.11 13.91 28.24
C GLN A 514 -8.12 12.95 27.62
N GLU A 515 -9.00 12.39 28.44
CA GLU A 515 -10.09 11.53 27.98
C GLU A 515 -11.19 12.34 27.27
N THR A 516 -11.70 11.79 26.18
CA THR A 516 -12.80 12.32 25.37
C THR A 516 -13.74 11.17 24.97
N PRO A 517 -14.94 11.44 24.45
CA PRO A 517 -15.86 10.40 23.96
C PRO A 517 -15.28 9.42 22.92
N ILE A 518 -14.16 9.77 22.26
CA ILE A 518 -13.57 8.97 21.17
C ILE A 518 -12.25 8.32 21.57
N GLY A 519 -11.80 8.48 22.81
CA GLY A 519 -10.48 8.04 23.27
C GLY A 519 -9.68 9.15 23.94
N TYR A 520 -8.36 8.99 23.98
CA TYR A 520 -7.46 9.94 24.63
C TYR A 520 -6.79 10.87 23.62
N VAL A 521 -6.99 12.18 23.76
CA VAL A 521 -6.28 13.20 22.97
C VAL A 521 -5.08 13.74 23.77
N PRO A 522 -4.08 14.37 23.13
CA PRO A 522 -3.03 15.09 23.84
C PRO A 522 -3.62 16.11 24.82
N ALA A 523 -3.09 16.17 26.03
CA ALA A 523 -3.39 17.28 26.95
C ALA A 523 -2.88 18.61 26.36
N LYS A 524 -3.30 19.75 26.91
CA LYS A 524 -2.94 21.11 26.41
C LYS A 524 -1.44 21.32 26.16
N ASN A 525 -0.57 20.69 26.95
CA ASN A 525 0.89 20.74 26.82
C ASN A 525 1.51 19.37 26.43
N GLY A 526 0.69 18.45 25.90
CA GLY A 526 1.12 17.09 25.57
C GLY A 526 1.93 17.01 24.27
N LEU A 527 1.79 17.97 23.36
CA LEU A 527 2.56 18.03 22.12
C LEU A 527 3.77 18.96 22.26
N THR A 528 4.91 18.52 21.70
CA THR A 528 6.10 19.37 21.56
C THR A 528 5.89 20.35 20.42
N LEU A 529 5.71 21.64 20.73
CA LEU A 529 5.41 22.69 19.75
C LEU A 529 6.58 23.66 19.50
N ASP A 530 7.77 23.39 20.05
CA ASP A 530 8.94 24.26 19.89
C ASP A 530 9.26 24.52 18.41
N GLY A 531 9.38 25.80 18.05
CA GLY A 531 9.64 26.26 16.69
C GLY A 531 8.43 26.18 15.74
N LEU A 532 7.27 25.71 16.21
CA LEU A 532 6.07 25.57 15.39
C LEU A 532 5.16 26.79 15.53
N LYS A 533 4.77 27.41 14.40
CA LYS A 533 3.84 28.54 14.37
C LYS A 533 2.38 28.07 14.33
N VAL A 534 1.91 27.44 15.41
CA VAL A 534 0.50 27.07 15.60
C VAL A 534 -0.06 27.87 16.77
N SER A 535 -1.12 28.65 16.54
CA SER A 535 -1.77 29.43 17.60
C SER A 535 -2.46 28.52 18.62
N GLY A 536 -2.67 29.01 19.84
CA GLY A 536 -3.44 28.26 20.85
C GLY A 536 -4.87 27.93 20.40
N GLU A 537 -5.49 28.84 19.63
CA GLU A 537 -6.81 28.60 19.02
C GLU A 537 -6.77 27.49 17.98
N ALA A 538 -5.78 27.50 17.07
CA ALA A 538 -5.60 26.45 16.09
C ALA A 538 -5.31 25.09 16.74
N LEU A 539 -4.53 25.06 17.84
CA LEU A 539 -4.27 23.85 18.61
C LEU A 539 -5.54 23.32 19.29
N ASN A 540 -6.32 24.19 19.93
CA ASN A 540 -7.59 23.81 20.55
C ASN A 540 -8.54 23.24 19.49
N GLU A 541 -8.64 23.87 18.33
CA GLU A 541 -9.45 23.35 17.23
C GLU A 541 -8.89 22.04 16.68
N LEU A 542 -7.57 21.89 16.53
CA LEU A 542 -6.93 20.63 16.10
C LEU A 542 -7.29 19.44 16.98
N LEU A 543 -7.37 19.65 18.29
CA LEU A 543 -7.65 18.61 19.29
C LEU A 543 -9.13 18.51 19.67
N ARG A 544 -9.98 19.41 19.15
CA ARG A 544 -11.39 19.49 19.53
C ARG A 544 -12.17 18.25 19.10
N VAL A 545 -12.93 17.71 20.05
CA VAL A 545 -13.96 16.69 19.85
C VAL A 545 -15.31 17.34 20.17
N ASN A 546 -16.11 17.59 19.14
CA ASN A 546 -17.38 18.32 19.26
C ASN A 546 -18.57 17.38 19.03
N PRO A 547 -19.47 17.16 20.01
CA PRO A 547 -20.60 16.24 19.86
C PRO A 547 -21.45 16.47 18.61
N ALA A 548 -21.71 17.73 18.24
CA ALA A 548 -22.50 18.07 17.06
C ALA A 548 -21.85 17.61 15.73
N ASP A 549 -20.52 17.58 15.68
CA ASP A 549 -19.79 17.11 14.48
C ASP A 549 -19.86 15.58 14.33
N TRP A 550 -20.15 14.86 15.42
CA TRP A 550 -20.15 13.41 15.48
C TRP A 550 -21.53 12.77 15.24
N GLU A 551 -22.61 13.54 15.27
CA GLU A 551 -23.97 13.02 14.98
C GLU A 551 -24.05 12.41 13.56
N ASN A 552 -23.60 13.17 12.56
CA ASN A 552 -23.54 12.68 11.17
C ASN A 552 -22.55 11.52 11.00
N GLU A 553 -21.43 11.53 11.75
CA GLU A 553 -20.44 10.45 11.71
C GLU A 553 -20.99 9.14 12.28
N LEU A 554 -21.78 9.22 13.35
CA LEU A 554 -22.46 8.08 13.97
C LEU A 554 -23.46 7.44 13.03
N GLU A 555 -24.27 8.24 12.33
CA GLU A 555 -25.25 7.71 11.38
C GLU A 555 -24.57 7.12 10.13
N ASP A 556 -23.59 7.81 9.54
CA ASP A 556 -22.88 7.28 8.36
C ASP A 556 -22.10 5.99 8.67
N SER A 557 -21.42 5.93 9.83
CA SER A 557 -20.76 4.70 10.26
C SER A 557 -21.75 3.56 10.52
N LYS A 558 -22.93 3.84 11.07
CA LYS A 558 -24.00 2.85 11.25
C LYS A 558 -24.48 2.29 9.91
N GLN A 559 -24.76 3.16 8.93
CA GLN A 559 -25.21 2.75 7.60
C GLN A 559 -24.17 1.88 6.89
N PHE A 560 -22.89 2.19 7.04
CA PHE A 560 -21.82 1.33 6.55
C PHE A 560 -21.82 -0.04 7.21
N LEU A 561 -21.90 -0.10 8.54
CA LEU A 561 -21.86 -1.34 9.31
C LEU A 561 -23.07 -2.26 9.05
N VAL A 562 -24.25 -1.69 8.78
CA VAL A 562 -25.48 -2.47 8.47
C VAL A 562 -25.31 -3.35 7.23
N LYS A 563 -24.45 -2.97 6.28
CA LYS A 563 -24.18 -3.76 5.05
C LYS A 563 -23.66 -5.17 5.34
N PHE A 564 -23.06 -5.40 6.50
CA PHE A 564 -22.52 -6.69 6.90
C PHE A 564 -23.55 -7.61 7.59
N GLY A 565 -24.78 -7.13 7.80
CA GLY A 565 -25.90 -7.91 8.31
C GLY A 565 -25.57 -8.64 9.62
N ALA A 566 -25.94 -9.92 9.72
CA ALA A 566 -25.67 -10.76 10.89
C ALA A 566 -24.18 -11.09 11.07
N ARG A 567 -23.39 -11.12 9.98
CA ARG A 567 -21.97 -11.53 9.98
C ARG A 567 -21.06 -10.52 10.67
N LEU A 568 -21.47 -9.26 10.82
CA LEU A 568 -20.71 -8.26 11.57
C LEU A 568 -20.44 -8.76 13.01
N PRO A 569 -19.19 -8.68 13.51
CA PRO A 569 -18.89 -9.09 14.89
C PRO A 569 -19.71 -8.30 15.91
N ARG A 570 -20.13 -8.97 16.99
CA ARG A 570 -20.94 -8.34 18.05
C ARG A 570 -20.18 -7.19 18.70
N GLU A 571 -18.90 -7.38 18.95
CA GLU A 571 -17.97 -6.41 19.52
C GLU A 571 -17.97 -5.08 18.75
N ILE A 572 -18.05 -5.10 17.42
CA ILE A 572 -18.08 -3.88 16.59
C ILE A 572 -19.40 -3.13 16.74
N ARG A 573 -20.53 -3.87 16.83
CA ARG A 573 -21.84 -3.24 17.12
C ARG A 573 -21.88 -2.64 18.52
N GLU A 574 -21.28 -3.32 19.49
CA GLU A 574 -21.18 -2.83 20.86
C GLU A 574 -20.36 -1.54 20.93
N GLU A 575 -19.21 -1.46 20.26
CA GLU A 575 -18.40 -0.22 20.24
C GLU A 575 -19.13 0.95 19.57
N HIS A 576 -19.88 0.71 18.49
CA HIS A 576 -20.73 1.74 17.88
C HIS A 576 -21.79 2.26 18.87
N GLY A 577 -22.48 1.37 19.57
CA GLY A 577 -23.47 1.74 20.59
C GLY A 577 -22.85 2.46 21.80
N LYS A 578 -21.65 2.05 22.24
CA LYS A 578 -20.91 2.75 23.30
C LYS A 578 -20.49 4.15 22.84
N LEU A 579 -20.05 4.31 21.59
CA LEU A 579 -19.70 5.62 21.04
C LEU A 579 -20.92 6.56 21.05
N ALA A 580 -22.07 6.07 20.58
CA ALA A 580 -23.32 6.85 20.60
C ALA A 580 -23.66 7.33 22.02
N LYS A 581 -23.63 6.43 23.02
CA LYS A 581 -23.87 6.78 24.43
C LYS A 581 -22.89 7.80 24.99
N ARG A 582 -21.62 7.78 24.58
CA ARG A 582 -20.62 8.76 25.03
C ARG A 582 -20.86 10.17 24.46
N PHE A 583 -21.66 10.30 23.41
CA PHE A 583 -22.07 11.57 22.82
C PHE A 583 -23.48 12.02 23.21
N GLU A 584 -24.25 11.17 23.88
CA GLU A 584 -25.52 11.59 24.47
C GLU A 584 -25.27 12.66 25.54
N PRO A 585 -26.06 13.75 25.59
CA PRO A 585 -25.99 14.71 26.68
C PRO A 585 -26.21 13.97 28.00
N LEU A 586 -25.35 14.20 28.99
CA LEU A 586 -25.63 13.77 30.36
C LEU A 586 -26.94 14.45 30.77
N VAL A 587 -28.03 13.69 30.81
CA VAL A 587 -29.27 14.15 31.44
C VAL A 587 -28.96 14.25 32.93
N THR A 588 -28.57 15.43 33.38
CA THR A 588 -28.48 15.72 34.81
C THR A 588 -29.90 15.63 35.38
N ALA A 589 -30.13 14.58 36.17
CA ALA A 589 -31.31 14.45 37.02
C ALA A 589 -31.26 15.45 38.18
#